data_AF-A0AAV7IV94-F1
#
_entry.id   AF-A0AAV7IV94-F1
#
_cell.length_a   1.000
_cell.length_b   1.000
_cell.length_c   1.000
_cell.angle_alpha   90.00
_cell.angle_beta   90.00
_cell.angle_gamma   90.00
#
_symmetry.space_group_name_H-M   'P 1'
#
loop_
_entity.id
_entity.type
_entity.pdbx_description
1 polymer ?
#
loop_
_entity_poly.entity_id
_entity_poly.type
_entity_poly.pdbx_seq_one_letter_code
_entity_poly.pdbx_strand_id
1 'polypeptide(L)'
;MAIASPTVLPPIPPNPGATGLQNLKINVPPMARSGDAVSLSCIYDLQGPLYTIKWYFNDNEFYRFVPKALPTQHSYPVNGMKVDIKNSDENGVTLINVSRELTGLYKCEVSEDMPTYHTAMKEQHMQVVDVPDTDPVILVDKSRVEPNEILKANCTSGASHPAPNVTWTLNGAYWMQLLHSSETYIHLVSLLGSLCV
;
A
#
# COMPACT_ATOMS: atom_id res chain seq x y z
N MET A 1 6.43 -4.15 -65.85
CA MET A 1 6.63 -3.90 -64.41
C MET A 1 5.26 -4.05 -63.75
N ALA A 2 4.96 -5.22 -63.17
CA ALA A 2 3.67 -5.51 -62.56
C ALA A 2 3.78 -5.29 -61.05
N ILE A 3 2.99 -4.35 -60.53
CA ILE A 3 2.86 -4.07 -59.10
C ILE A 3 1.95 -5.14 -58.48
N ALA A 4 2.52 -5.98 -57.63
CA ALA A 4 1.76 -6.95 -56.84
C ALA A 4 0.91 -6.21 -55.80
N SER A 5 -0.40 -6.47 -55.82
CA SER A 5 -1.35 -5.93 -54.82
C SER A 5 -1.09 -6.57 -53.45
N PRO A 6 -1.27 -5.83 -52.34
CA PRO A 6 -1.13 -6.39 -51.00
C PRO A 6 -2.30 -7.36 -50.75
N THR A 7 -1.99 -8.65 -50.63
CA THR A 7 -2.95 -9.68 -50.19
C THR A 7 -3.31 -9.42 -48.73
N VAL A 8 -4.53 -8.93 -48.51
CA VAL A 8 -5.16 -8.87 -47.19
C VAL A 8 -5.37 -10.30 -46.71
N LEU A 9 -4.70 -10.70 -45.63
CA LEU A 9 -4.90 -12.00 -45.00
C LEU A 9 -6.35 -12.10 -44.48
N PRO A 10 -7.04 -13.23 -44.68
CA PRO A 10 -8.40 -13.41 -44.16
C PRO A 10 -8.41 -13.38 -42.62
N PRO A 11 -9.48 -12.85 -42.00
CA PRO A 11 -9.63 -12.87 -40.54
C PRO A 11 -9.71 -14.32 -40.05
N ILE A 12 -8.84 -14.67 -39.11
CA ILE A 12 -8.84 -15.99 -38.45
C ILE A 12 -10.12 -16.07 -37.58
N PRO A 13 -10.95 -17.12 -37.71
CA PRO A 13 -12.14 -17.26 -36.89
C PRO A 13 -11.77 -17.41 -35.40
N PRO A 14 -12.50 -16.78 -34.46
CA PRO A 14 -12.26 -16.95 -33.03
C PRO A 14 -12.50 -18.42 -32.63
N ASN A 15 -11.47 -19.06 -32.06
CA ASN A 15 -11.55 -20.43 -31.56
C ASN A 15 -12.46 -20.45 -30.32
N PRO A 16 -13.56 -21.26 -30.28
CA PRO A 16 -14.54 -21.27 -29.19
C PRO A 16 -14.03 -21.78 -27.83
N GLY A 17 -12.73 -21.94 -27.64
CA GLY A 17 -12.10 -22.45 -26.41
C GLY A 17 -10.80 -21.74 -26.00
N ALA A 18 -10.47 -20.59 -26.59
CA ALA A 18 -9.30 -19.82 -26.19
C ALA A 18 -9.59 -18.99 -24.93
N THR A 19 -9.46 -19.58 -23.76
CA THR A 19 -9.59 -18.87 -22.48
C THR A 19 -8.29 -18.15 -22.15
N GLY A 20 -8.01 -16.98 -22.74
CA GLY A 20 -6.79 -16.19 -22.44
C GLY A 20 -6.68 -15.73 -20.97
N LEU A 21 -5.72 -14.87 -20.65
CA LEU A 21 -5.38 -14.31 -19.32
C LEU A 21 -6.43 -14.51 -18.20
N GLN A 22 -6.04 -15.21 -17.12
CA GLN A 22 -6.90 -15.55 -15.99
C GLN A 22 -6.25 -15.27 -14.64
N ASN A 23 -7.06 -15.37 -13.57
CA ASN A 23 -6.64 -15.36 -12.17
C ASN A 23 -5.78 -14.15 -11.76
N LEU A 24 -5.95 -13.01 -12.42
CA LEU A 24 -5.24 -11.79 -12.09
C LEU A 24 -5.53 -11.37 -10.64
N LYS A 25 -4.48 -11.32 -9.83
CA LYS A 25 -4.45 -10.87 -8.45
C LYS A 25 -3.30 -9.89 -8.27
N ILE A 26 -3.51 -8.94 -7.38
CA ILE A 26 -2.52 -7.97 -6.99
C ILE A 26 -2.31 -8.09 -5.48
N ASN A 27 -1.07 -7.94 -5.04
CA ASN A 27 -0.72 -7.86 -3.63
C ASN A 27 0.02 -6.55 -3.39
N VAL A 28 -0.71 -5.61 -2.81
CA VAL A 28 -0.19 -4.32 -2.34
C VAL A 28 -0.43 -4.29 -0.83
N PRO A 29 0.59 -4.00 0.00
CA PRO A 29 0.37 -3.94 1.43
C PRO A 29 -0.65 -2.84 1.75
N PRO A 30 -1.65 -3.10 2.62
CA PRO A 30 -2.64 -2.08 2.97
C PRO A 30 -2.02 -0.89 3.70
N MET A 31 -0.92 -1.13 4.41
CA MET A 31 -0.16 -0.11 5.12
C MET A 31 1.34 -0.32 4.91
N ALA A 32 2.08 0.76 4.71
CA ALA A 32 3.54 0.77 4.62
C ALA A 32 4.11 1.89 5.50
N ARG A 33 5.24 1.66 6.15
CA ARG A 33 5.91 2.72 6.93
C ARG A 33 6.68 3.64 5.99
N SER A 34 6.61 4.93 6.25
CA SER A 34 7.41 5.94 5.56
C SER A 34 8.91 5.66 5.73
N GLY A 35 9.67 5.76 4.64
CA GLY A 35 11.10 5.43 4.59
C GLY A 35 11.41 3.96 4.25
N ASP A 36 10.45 3.05 4.35
CA ASP A 36 10.68 1.62 4.07
C ASP A 36 10.71 1.33 2.56
N ALA A 37 11.16 0.11 2.24
CA ALA A 37 10.97 -0.49 0.93
C ALA A 37 9.67 -1.31 0.90
N VAL A 38 8.95 -1.21 -0.23
CA VAL A 38 7.67 -1.89 -0.43
C VAL A 38 7.73 -2.71 -1.71
N SER A 39 7.39 -3.99 -1.61
CA SER A 39 7.25 -4.88 -2.77
C SER A 39 5.78 -5.03 -3.16
N LEU A 40 5.49 -4.68 -4.40
CA LEU A 40 4.19 -4.85 -5.03
C LEU A 40 4.24 -6.11 -5.91
N SER A 41 3.23 -6.96 -5.87
CA SER A 41 3.20 -8.18 -6.68
C SER A 41 1.94 -8.28 -7.53
N CYS A 42 2.10 -8.81 -8.74
CA CYS A 42 1.05 -9.07 -9.70
C CYS A 42 1.14 -10.53 -10.15
N ILE A 43 0.10 -11.29 -9.82
CA ILE A 43 0.01 -12.74 -10.04
C ILE A 43 -1.06 -12.97 -11.10
N TYR A 44 -0.71 -13.70 -12.15
CA TYR A 44 -1.59 -13.92 -13.30
C TYR A 44 -1.24 -15.22 -14.01
N ASP A 45 -2.23 -15.82 -14.67
CA ASP A 45 -2.05 -17.02 -15.48
C ASP A 45 -2.26 -16.67 -16.95
N LEU A 46 -1.28 -16.99 -17.79
CA LEU A 46 -1.35 -16.79 -19.25
C LEU A 46 -1.47 -18.14 -19.96
N GLN A 47 -2.23 -18.17 -21.05
CA GLN A 47 -2.27 -19.30 -22.00
C GLN A 47 -1.40 -19.03 -23.25
N GLY A 48 -1.00 -17.78 -23.46
CA GLY A 48 -0.13 -17.30 -24.51
C GLY A 48 1.05 -16.49 -23.96
N PRO A 49 1.84 -15.85 -24.85
CA PRO A 49 2.99 -15.06 -24.44
C PRO A 49 2.56 -13.79 -23.71
N LEU A 50 3.35 -13.34 -22.75
CA LEU A 50 3.17 -12.01 -22.17
C LEU A 50 3.49 -10.93 -23.22
N TYR A 51 2.58 -9.97 -23.42
CA TYR A 51 2.84 -8.78 -24.21
C TYR A 51 3.46 -7.67 -23.35
N THR A 52 2.81 -7.30 -22.24
CA THR A 52 3.33 -6.28 -21.32
C THR A 52 2.68 -6.35 -19.93
N ILE A 53 3.43 -5.90 -18.93
CA ILE A 53 2.94 -5.58 -17.58
C ILE A 53 3.13 -4.09 -17.37
N LYS A 54 2.12 -3.42 -16.83
CA LYS A 54 2.21 -2.01 -16.45
C LYS A 54 1.70 -1.81 -15.03
N TRP A 55 2.38 -0.94 -14.33
CA TRP A 55 1.98 -0.48 -13.00
C TRP A 55 1.67 1.01 -13.01
N TYR A 56 0.57 1.33 -12.35
CA TYR A 56 0.05 2.68 -12.23
C TYR A 56 -0.11 3.07 -10.77
N PHE A 57 0.19 4.32 -10.46
CA PHE A 57 -0.12 4.97 -9.20
C PHE A 57 -1.02 6.17 -9.48
N ASN A 58 -2.25 6.15 -8.96
CA ASN A 58 -3.28 7.16 -9.23
C ASN A 58 -3.36 7.49 -10.73
N ASP A 59 -3.48 6.45 -11.56
CA ASP A 59 -3.54 6.50 -13.03
C ASP A 59 -2.28 6.97 -13.77
N ASN A 60 -1.20 7.31 -13.06
CA ASN A 60 0.08 7.60 -13.67
C ASN A 60 0.92 6.33 -13.75
N GLU A 61 1.30 5.95 -14.97
CA GLU A 61 2.20 4.82 -15.18
C GLU A 61 3.57 5.14 -14.58
N PHE A 62 4.11 4.24 -13.76
CA PHE A 62 5.43 4.42 -13.15
C PHE A 62 6.40 3.27 -13.48
N TYR A 63 5.88 2.12 -13.92
CA TYR A 63 6.70 0.99 -14.33
C TYR A 63 6.04 0.19 -15.45
N ARG A 64 6.86 -0.32 -16.37
CA ARG A 64 6.45 -1.19 -17.47
C ARG A 64 7.50 -2.26 -17.75
N PHE A 65 7.03 -3.48 -17.93
CA PHE A 65 7.81 -4.60 -18.42
C PHE A 65 7.35 -4.99 -19.83
N VAL A 66 8.29 -5.11 -20.77
CA VAL A 66 8.06 -5.58 -22.14
C VAL A 66 9.11 -6.65 -22.46
N PRO A 67 8.76 -7.95 -22.49
CA PRO A 67 9.73 -9.04 -22.59
C PRO A 67 10.64 -8.97 -23.83
N LYS A 68 10.12 -8.44 -24.94
CA LYS A 68 10.82 -8.36 -26.24
C LYS A 68 11.52 -7.02 -26.48
N ALA A 69 11.49 -6.08 -25.52
CA ALA A 69 12.11 -4.77 -25.66
C ALA A 69 13.56 -4.75 -25.13
N LEU A 70 14.31 -3.74 -25.56
CA LEU A 70 15.64 -3.42 -25.05
C LEU A 70 15.69 -1.92 -24.70
N PRO A 71 15.70 -1.54 -23.40
CA PRO A 71 15.63 -2.41 -22.22
C PRO A 71 14.26 -3.07 -22.05
N THR A 72 14.19 -4.19 -21.31
CA THR A 72 12.93 -4.89 -21.00
C THR A 72 12.09 -4.16 -19.95
N GLN A 73 12.75 -3.41 -19.06
CA GLN A 73 12.14 -2.66 -17.98
C GLN A 73 12.21 -1.17 -18.25
N HIS A 74 11.11 -0.48 -18.01
CA HIS A 74 11.00 0.97 -18.13
C HIS A 74 10.37 1.54 -16.86
N SER A 75 10.99 2.55 -16.27
CA SER A 75 10.37 3.37 -15.22
C SER A 75 10.07 4.77 -15.73
N TYR A 76 8.99 5.33 -15.19
CA TYR A 76 8.54 6.68 -15.50
C TYR A 76 8.48 7.51 -14.22
N PRO A 77 8.85 8.80 -14.28
CA PRO A 77 8.91 9.63 -13.10
C PRO A 77 7.50 9.91 -12.56
N VAL A 78 7.30 9.57 -11.29
CA VAL A 78 6.17 10.00 -10.46
C VAL A 78 6.74 10.73 -9.26
N ASN A 79 6.14 11.85 -8.86
CA ASN A 79 6.68 12.70 -7.80
C ASN A 79 6.89 11.91 -6.50
N GLY A 80 8.08 12.00 -5.91
CA GLY A 80 8.45 11.30 -4.68
C GLY A 80 8.61 9.77 -4.81
N MET A 81 8.38 9.18 -5.98
CA MET A 81 8.48 7.73 -6.18
C MET A 81 9.87 7.32 -6.68
N LYS A 82 10.42 6.26 -6.09
CA LYS A 82 11.68 5.64 -6.54
C LYS A 82 11.46 4.15 -6.73
N VAL A 83 11.59 3.70 -7.97
CA VAL A 83 11.51 2.28 -8.35
C VAL A 83 12.91 1.66 -8.33
N ASP A 84 13.06 0.54 -7.64
CA ASP A 84 14.26 -0.28 -7.70
C ASP A 84 14.19 -1.28 -8.85
N ILE A 85 14.67 -0.86 -10.02
CA ILE A 85 14.71 -1.66 -11.26
C ILE A 85 15.46 -2.98 -11.08
N LYS A 86 16.45 -3.06 -10.18
CA LYS A 86 17.23 -4.29 -9.99
C LYS A 86 16.42 -5.38 -9.26
N ASN A 87 15.46 -4.96 -8.44
CA ASN A 87 14.57 -5.82 -7.66
C ASN A 87 13.12 -5.72 -8.18
N SER A 88 12.95 -5.47 -9.48
CA SER A 88 11.66 -5.41 -10.17
C SER A 88 11.73 -6.22 -11.47
N ASP A 89 10.61 -6.82 -11.85
CA ASP A 89 10.48 -7.72 -13.00
C ASP A 89 9.01 -7.79 -13.48
N GLU A 90 8.66 -8.79 -14.29
CA GLU A 90 7.29 -9.00 -14.78
C GLU A 90 6.26 -9.33 -13.68
N ASN A 91 6.69 -9.85 -12.53
CA ASN A 91 5.81 -10.30 -11.45
C ASN A 91 5.69 -9.29 -10.31
N GLY A 92 6.64 -8.36 -10.17
CA GLY A 92 6.60 -7.40 -9.08
C GLY A 92 7.46 -6.17 -9.27
N VAL A 93 7.13 -5.13 -8.49
CA VAL A 93 7.85 -3.87 -8.47
C VAL A 93 8.20 -3.50 -7.04
N THR A 94 9.48 -3.19 -6.82
CA THR A 94 9.96 -2.73 -5.51
C THR A 94 10.11 -1.21 -5.52
N LEU A 95 9.41 -0.55 -4.60
CA LEU A 95 9.56 0.87 -4.31
C LEU A 95 10.48 1.04 -3.10
N ILE A 96 11.36 2.04 -3.12
CA ILE A 96 12.29 2.31 -2.02
C ILE A 96 12.06 3.70 -1.43
N ASN A 97 12.22 3.81 -0.11
CA ASN A 97 12.05 5.06 0.63
C ASN A 97 10.68 5.68 0.33
N VAL A 98 9.62 4.89 0.53
CA VAL A 98 8.24 5.34 0.27
C VAL A 98 7.90 6.51 1.19
N SER A 99 7.15 7.48 0.69
CA SER A 99 6.74 8.64 1.46
C SER A 99 5.22 8.73 1.51
N ARG A 100 4.72 9.61 2.38
CA ARG A 100 3.29 9.77 2.61
C ARG A 100 2.49 10.16 1.36
N GLU A 101 3.13 10.89 0.45
CA GLU A 101 2.60 11.29 -0.87
C GLU A 101 2.33 10.09 -1.79
N LEU A 102 2.92 8.92 -1.50
CA LEU A 102 2.69 7.67 -2.21
C LEU A 102 1.51 6.86 -1.63
N THR A 103 0.71 7.46 -0.76
CA THR A 103 -0.60 6.93 -0.38
C THR A 103 -1.55 7.04 -1.57
N GLY A 104 -2.15 5.93 -2.00
CA GLY A 104 -3.04 5.94 -3.16
C GLY A 104 -3.31 4.58 -3.77
N LEU A 105 -3.95 4.61 -4.94
CA LEU A 105 -4.36 3.42 -5.67
C LEU A 105 -3.22 2.94 -6.56
N TYR A 106 -2.83 1.69 -6.34
CA TYR A 106 -1.86 0.96 -7.14
C TYR A 106 -2.60 -0.03 -8.03
N LYS A 107 -2.31 0.01 -9.33
CA LYS A 107 -2.98 -0.83 -10.32
C LYS A 107 -1.95 -1.58 -11.16
N CYS A 108 -2.14 -2.88 -11.29
CA CYS A 108 -1.41 -3.72 -12.24
C CYS A 108 -2.31 -4.02 -13.45
N GLU A 109 -1.80 -3.76 -14.65
CA GLU A 109 -2.40 -4.13 -15.92
C GLU A 109 -1.51 -5.18 -16.61
N VAL A 110 -2.11 -6.31 -16.98
CA VAL A 110 -1.44 -7.42 -17.68
C VAL A 110 -2.08 -7.58 -19.04
N SER A 111 -1.27 -7.64 -20.08
CA SER A 111 -1.73 -7.91 -21.45
C SER A 111 -1.01 -9.11 -22.04
N GLU A 112 -1.78 -10.03 -22.60
CA GLU A 112 -1.33 -11.20 -23.35
C GLU A 112 -1.10 -10.83 -24.83
N ASP A 113 -0.16 -11.49 -25.49
CA ASP A 113 0.12 -11.36 -26.93
C ASP A 113 -0.84 -12.27 -27.73
N MET A 114 -0.62 -12.38 -29.04
CA MET A 114 -1.32 -13.37 -29.89
C MET A 114 -1.40 -14.75 -29.22
N PRO A 115 -2.55 -15.46 -29.31
CA PRO A 115 -3.71 -15.18 -30.18
C PRO A 115 -4.89 -14.47 -29.50
N THR A 116 -4.88 -14.36 -28.17
CA THR A 116 -6.03 -13.92 -27.37
C THR A 116 -6.06 -12.41 -27.18
N TYR A 117 -4.90 -11.75 -27.09
CA TYR A 117 -4.80 -10.31 -26.80
C TYR A 117 -5.58 -9.87 -25.56
N HIS A 118 -5.76 -10.76 -24.59
CA HIS A 118 -6.53 -10.45 -23.40
C HIS A 118 -5.76 -9.47 -22.52
N THR A 119 -6.45 -8.44 -22.04
CA THR A 119 -5.94 -7.50 -21.04
C THR A 119 -6.82 -7.55 -19.81
N ALA A 120 -6.21 -7.63 -18.64
CA ALA A 120 -6.90 -7.55 -17.36
C ALA A 120 -6.15 -6.62 -16.42
N MET A 121 -6.87 -6.00 -15.50
CA MET A 121 -6.29 -5.12 -14.49
C MET A 121 -6.94 -5.33 -13.13
N LYS A 122 -6.16 -5.11 -12.08
CA LYS A 122 -6.59 -5.09 -10.69
C LYS A 122 -5.91 -3.95 -9.96
N GLU A 123 -6.60 -3.43 -8.96
CA GLU A 123 -6.12 -2.31 -8.17
C GLU A 123 -6.30 -2.55 -6.67
N GLN A 124 -5.44 -1.94 -5.88
CA GLN A 124 -5.47 -1.99 -4.43
C GLN A 124 -4.90 -0.69 -3.85
N HIS A 125 -5.52 -0.23 -2.76
CA HIS A 125 -5.10 0.98 -2.07
C HIS A 125 -3.99 0.67 -1.05
N MET A 126 -2.98 1.53 -0.99
CA MET A 126 -1.93 1.52 0.03
C MET A 126 -1.94 2.82 0.81
N GLN A 127 -1.90 2.72 2.15
CA GLN A 127 -1.69 3.85 3.05
C GLN A 127 -0.24 3.88 3.52
N VAL A 128 0.49 4.97 3.27
CA VAL A 128 1.81 5.16 3.86
C VAL A 128 1.67 5.91 5.18
N VAL A 129 2.22 5.35 6.25
CA VAL A 129 2.09 5.83 7.63
C VAL A 129 3.43 6.24 8.21
N ASP A 130 3.43 7.33 8.98
CA ASP A 130 4.56 7.73 9.82
C ASP A 130 4.27 7.20 11.23
N VAL A 131 5.07 6.26 11.71
CA VAL A 131 4.90 5.70 13.05
C VAL A 131 5.87 6.40 13.99
N PRO A 132 5.48 6.73 15.24
CA PRO A 132 6.39 7.34 16.19
C PRO A 132 7.61 6.45 16.43
N ASP A 133 8.79 7.06 16.58
CA ASP A 133 10.02 6.34 16.93
C ASP A 133 10.07 5.90 18.40
N THR A 134 9.17 6.45 19.22
CA THR A 134 9.14 6.24 20.66
C THR A 134 7.74 5.87 21.13
N ASP A 135 7.69 5.01 22.14
CA ASP A 135 6.45 4.66 22.83
C ASP A 135 5.83 5.92 23.49
N PRO A 136 4.50 5.96 23.63
CA PRO A 136 3.84 7.07 24.29
C PRO A 136 4.28 7.16 25.77
N VAL A 137 4.51 8.39 26.23
CA VAL A 137 4.96 8.67 27.60
C VAL A 137 3.78 9.15 28.42
N ILE A 138 3.56 8.51 29.57
CA ILE A 138 2.58 8.94 30.57
C ILE A 138 3.28 9.79 31.62
N LEU A 139 2.86 11.05 31.73
CA LEU A 139 3.26 11.96 32.80
C LEU A 139 2.11 12.11 33.78
N VAL A 140 2.39 11.89 35.06
CA VAL A 140 1.41 11.96 36.14
C VAL A 140 1.78 13.10 37.07
N ASP A 141 0.80 13.89 37.52
CA ASP A 141 1.03 15.04 38.39
C ASP A 141 1.44 14.65 39.82
N LYS A 142 0.99 13.48 40.29
CA LYS A 142 1.29 12.97 41.63
C LYS A 142 1.55 11.47 41.63
N SER A 143 2.53 11.04 42.43
CA SER A 143 2.86 9.62 42.62
C SER A 143 1.97 8.92 43.65
N ARG A 144 1.25 9.69 44.46
CA ARG A 144 0.28 9.22 45.45
C ARG A 144 -0.94 10.14 45.43
N VAL A 145 -2.11 9.53 45.55
CA VAL A 145 -3.40 10.20 45.45
C VAL A 145 -4.20 9.80 46.67
N GLU A 146 -4.71 10.79 47.40
CA GLU A 146 -5.57 10.53 48.54
C GLU A 146 -6.99 10.16 48.07
N PRO A 147 -7.79 9.45 48.89
CA PRO A 147 -9.18 9.18 48.57
C PRO A 147 -9.94 10.49 48.22
N ASN A 148 -10.69 10.47 47.12
CA ASN A 148 -11.44 11.62 46.56
C ASN A 148 -10.60 12.73 45.89
N GLU A 149 -9.30 12.53 45.72
CA GLU A 149 -8.45 13.43 44.94
C GLU A 149 -8.43 13.03 43.44
N ILE A 150 -8.23 14.04 42.57
CA ILE A 150 -8.15 13.85 41.11
C ILE A 150 -6.70 13.60 40.73
N LEU A 151 -6.45 12.56 39.93
CA LEU A 151 -5.16 12.30 39.32
C LEU A 151 -5.13 12.89 37.91
N LYS A 152 -4.19 13.78 37.63
CA LYS A 152 -4.00 14.25 36.26
C LYS A 152 -2.87 13.47 35.63
N ALA A 153 -3.19 12.82 34.51
CA ALA A 153 -2.21 12.14 33.69
C ALA A 153 -2.30 12.66 32.26
N ASN A 154 -1.14 12.87 31.63
CA ASN A 154 -1.01 13.23 30.24
C ASN A 154 -0.28 12.09 29.52
N CYS A 155 -0.88 11.56 28.46
CA CYS A 155 -0.24 10.61 27.57
C CYS A 155 0.16 11.36 26.29
N THR A 156 1.47 11.45 26.04
CA THR A 156 2.02 12.09 24.84
C THR A 156 2.66 11.03 23.95
N SER A 157 2.14 10.87 22.74
CA SER A 157 2.77 10.07 21.68
C SER A 157 3.77 10.93 20.88
N GLY A 158 4.76 10.29 20.26
CA GLY A 158 5.57 10.95 19.24
C GLY A 158 4.76 11.35 18.00
N ALA A 159 5.38 12.15 17.12
CA ALA A 159 4.77 12.55 15.86
C ALA A 159 4.45 11.33 14.99
N SER A 160 3.23 11.31 14.43
CA SER A 160 2.78 10.22 13.57
C SER A 160 1.75 10.68 12.56
N HIS A 161 1.56 9.85 11.54
CA HIS A 161 0.47 9.97 10.61
C HIS A 161 -0.06 8.60 10.18
N PRO A 162 -1.40 8.38 10.20
CA PRO A 162 -2.43 9.28 10.72
C PRO A 162 -2.26 9.59 12.22
N ALA A 163 -3.06 10.51 12.75
CA ALA A 163 -3.03 10.80 14.18
C ALA A 163 -3.23 9.49 14.97
N PRO A 164 -2.44 9.24 16.04
CA PRO A 164 -2.46 7.97 16.74
C PRO A 164 -3.75 7.84 17.55
N ASN A 165 -4.26 6.62 17.62
CA ASN A 165 -5.42 6.30 18.46
C ASN A 165 -4.94 6.03 19.88
N VAL A 166 -5.14 6.98 20.78
CA VAL A 166 -4.69 6.88 22.17
C VAL A 166 -5.80 6.29 23.03
N THR A 167 -5.53 5.15 23.68
CA THR A 167 -6.45 4.50 24.61
C THR A 167 -5.89 4.43 26.02
N TRP A 168 -6.72 4.76 27.01
CA TRP A 168 -6.36 4.69 28.42
C TRP A 168 -6.89 3.42 29.08
N THR A 169 -5.99 2.71 29.78
CA THR A 169 -6.34 1.56 30.62
C THR A 169 -5.84 1.77 32.04
N LEU A 170 -6.60 1.30 33.03
CA LEU A 170 -6.23 1.31 34.44
C LEU A 170 -6.45 -0.08 35.01
N ASN A 171 -5.43 -0.68 35.60
CA ASN A 171 -5.50 -2.02 36.18
C ASN A 171 -6.12 -3.05 35.21
N GLY A 172 -5.89 -2.90 33.90
CA GLY A 172 -6.41 -3.78 32.85
C GLY A 172 -7.84 -3.53 32.38
N ALA A 173 -8.55 -2.54 32.93
CA ALA A 173 -9.89 -2.14 32.47
C ALA A 173 -9.82 -0.88 31.59
N TYR A 174 -10.60 -0.84 30.50
CA TYR A 174 -10.75 0.35 29.65
C TYR A 174 -11.51 1.45 30.39
N TRP A 175 -10.94 2.65 30.45
CA TRP A 175 -11.62 3.83 31.00
C TRP A 175 -12.14 4.68 29.86
N MET A 176 -13.25 4.24 29.26
CA MET A 176 -14.03 5.07 28.34
C MET A 176 -15.23 5.62 29.09
N GLN A 177 -15.04 6.72 29.81
CA GLN A 177 -16.17 7.55 30.21
C GLN A 177 -15.98 8.95 29.63
N LEU A 178 -16.52 9.12 28.42
CA LEU A 178 -17.00 10.37 27.84
C LEU A 178 -15.99 11.54 27.79
N LEU A 179 -15.34 11.74 26.64
CA LEU A 179 -15.58 12.87 25.70
C LEU A 179 -14.35 13.24 24.86
N HIS A 180 -14.66 13.79 23.69
CA HIS A 180 -13.75 14.52 22.82
C HIS A 180 -12.97 15.61 23.56
N SER A 181 -11.80 15.93 23.01
CA SER A 181 -10.93 17.08 23.29
C SER A 181 -9.76 16.83 24.25
N SER A 182 -8.70 17.57 23.96
CA SER A 182 -7.29 17.36 24.22
C SER A 182 -6.81 17.48 25.67
N GLU A 183 -7.68 17.35 26.67
CA GLU A 183 -7.30 17.42 28.09
C GLU A 183 -8.21 16.53 28.95
N THR A 184 -7.74 15.34 29.35
CA THR A 184 -8.50 14.42 30.22
C THR A 184 -8.00 14.46 31.67
N TYR A 185 -8.94 14.66 32.61
CA TYR A 185 -8.74 14.58 34.06
C TYR A 185 -9.30 13.23 34.56
N ILE A 186 -8.48 12.42 35.25
CA ILE A 186 -8.88 11.09 35.73
C ILE A 186 -9.22 11.17 37.23
N HIS A 187 -10.44 10.83 37.61
CA HIS A 187 -10.78 10.59 39.02
C HIS A 187 -10.58 9.10 39.31
N LEU A 188 -9.56 8.69 40.09
CA LEU A 188 -9.54 7.34 40.67
C LEU A 188 -8.68 7.15 41.92
N VAL A 189 -9.25 6.33 42.81
CA VAL A 189 -8.63 5.67 43.96
C VAL A 189 -7.71 4.55 43.47
N SER A 190 -6.45 4.61 43.87
CA SER A 190 -5.39 3.58 43.81
C SER A 190 -4.95 3.09 42.41
N LEU A 191 -3.65 3.22 42.11
CA LEU A 191 -3.10 2.89 40.80
C LEU A 191 -1.74 2.17 40.89
N LEU A 192 -1.71 0.93 40.39
CA LEU A 192 -0.51 0.12 40.19
C LEU A 192 -0.34 -0.33 38.73
N GLY A 193 -1.06 0.24 37.75
CA GLY A 193 -0.83 -0.11 36.35
C GLY A 193 -1.70 0.63 35.35
N SER A 194 -1.22 1.78 34.85
CA SER A 194 -1.79 2.43 33.67
C SER A 194 -0.92 2.15 32.44
N LEU A 195 -1.52 1.65 31.37
CA LEU A 195 -0.90 1.56 30.04
C LEU A 195 -1.68 2.45 29.06
N CYS A 196 -0.94 3.19 28.25
CA CYS A 196 -1.45 4.00 27.15
C CYS A 196 -0.99 3.32 25.85
N VAL A 197 -1.94 2.93 24.99
CA VAL A 197 -1.68 2.26 23.71
C VAL A 197 -2.46 2.97 22.61
#